data_AF-A0A4Y2L540-F1
#
_entry.id   AF-A0A4Y2L540-F1
#
_cell.length_a   1.000
_cell.length_b   1.000
_cell.length_c   1.000
_cell.angle_alpha   90.00
_cell.angle_beta   90.00
_cell.angle_gamma   90.00
#
_symmetry.space_group_name_H-M   'P 1'
#
loop_
_entity.id
_entity.type
_entity.pdbx_description
1 polymer ?
#
loop_
_entity_poly.entity_id
_entity_poly.type
_entity_poly.pdbx_seq_one_letter_code
_entity_poly.pdbx_strand_id
1 'polypeptide(L)'
;MPNADSPVTDLEFQNLHVYDKVYKHYLGKNSFTFFPALLRPKSRGTVRLKSDDPYEDPLIDFNLFQYEEDLDKVVDIMKQCVNIVTNTTAFKKIGAEMFTIKVPGCEEHEIYSDDYLRCIARDYALNAYHPSGTCKMGDVGDETTVVDPELKVKGIKNLRVVDGSIMPTSPSGNINAPIIMIAEKASDMIKNDNPDRKKCFEGDDMRIKRN
;
A
#
# COMPACT_ATOMS: atom_id res chain seq x y z
N MET A 1 -26.97 3.15 17.43
CA MET A 1 -26.49 1.94 16.73
C MET A 1 -25.64 2.45 15.58
N PRO A 2 -24.35 2.08 15.47
CA PRO A 2 -23.57 2.47 14.31
C PRO A 2 -24.11 1.72 13.09
N ASN A 3 -24.28 2.43 11.97
CA ASN A 3 -24.76 1.87 10.71
C ASN A 3 -23.75 0.85 10.18
N ALA A 4 -24.23 -0.34 9.84
CA ALA A 4 -23.46 -1.48 9.34
C ALA A 4 -23.05 -1.35 7.86
N ASP A 5 -23.20 -0.16 7.26
CA ASP A 5 -22.99 0.04 5.81
C ASP A 5 -21.71 0.81 5.49
N SER A 6 -20.81 1.03 6.47
CA SER A 6 -19.49 1.63 6.20
C SER A 6 -18.39 0.57 6.33
N PRO A 7 -17.54 0.36 5.30
CA PRO A 7 -16.44 -0.61 5.39
C PRO A 7 -15.41 -0.23 6.47
N VAL A 8 -15.40 1.03 6.90
CA VAL A 8 -14.53 1.51 7.99
C VAL A 8 -15.00 0.99 9.35
N THR A 9 -16.31 0.96 9.61
CA THR A 9 -16.84 0.40 10.85
C THR A 9 -16.58 -1.09 10.96
N ASP A 10 -16.69 -1.85 9.88
CA ASP A 10 -16.45 -3.30 9.92
C ASP A 10 -14.98 -3.63 10.19
N LEU A 11 -14.04 -2.89 9.60
CA LEU A 11 -12.62 -3.05 9.87
C LEU A 11 -12.27 -2.67 11.31
N GLU A 12 -12.83 -1.57 11.84
CA GLU A 12 -12.66 -1.18 13.25
C GLU A 12 -13.26 -2.20 14.22
N PHE A 13 -14.44 -2.75 13.91
CA PHE A 13 -15.09 -3.81 14.69
C PHE A 13 -14.31 -5.13 14.64
N GLN A 14 -13.80 -5.54 13.47
CA GLN A 14 -12.92 -6.70 13.34
C GLN A 14 -11.63 -6.50 14.13
N ASN A 15 -11.01 -5.32 14.04
CA ASN A 15 -9.81 -4.98 14.80
C ASN A 15 -10.04 -5.02 16.31
N LEU A 16 -11.18 -4.50 16.79
CA LEU A 16 -11.60 -4.59 18.20
C LEU A 16 -11.85 -6.04 18.64
N HIS A 17 -12.54 -6.83 17.82
CA HIS A 17 -12.83 -8.23 18.13
C HIS A 17 -11.56 -9.08 18.24
N VAL A 18 -10.63 -8.90 17.29
CA VAL A 18 -9.34 -9.59 17.26
C VAL A 18 -8.47 -9.13 18.44
N TYR A 19 -8.47 -7.83 18.72
CA TYR A 19 -7.77 -7.29 19.89
C TYR A 19 -8.26 -7.94 21.19
N ASP A 20 -9.57 -7.94 21.42
CA ASP A 20 -10.15 -8.47 22.65
C ASP A 20 -9.93 -9.98 22.81
N LYS A 21 -10.05 -10.76 21.74
CA LYS A 21 -9.87 -12.22 21.78
C LYS A 21 -8.42 -12.67 21.80
N VAL A 22 -7.54 -12.01 21.07
CA VAL A 22 -6.16 -12.49 20.85
C VAL A 22 -5.17 -11.68 21.69
N TYR A 23 -5.16 -10.36 21.51
CA TYR A 23 -4.08 -9.51 22.03
C TYR A 23 -4.24 -9.11 23.50
N LYS A 24 -5.48 -8.94 23.97
CA LYS A 24 -5.80 -8.50 25.35
C LYS A 24 -5.16 -9.38 26.42
N HIS A 25 -5.06 -10.68 26.17
CA HIS A 25 -4.45 -11.66 27.09
C HIS A 25 -2.94 -11.50 27.28
N TYR A 26 -2.29 -10.73 26.40
CA TYR A 26 -0.85 -10.46 26.43
C TYR A 26 -0.54 -9.03 26.89
N LEU A 27 -1.54 -8.25 27.31
CA LEU A 27 -1.32 -6.91 27.87
C LEU A 27 -0.38 -6.96 29.07
N GLY A 28 0.56 -6.01 29.08
CA GLY A 28 1.61 -5.93 30.11
C GLY A 28 2.78 -6.90 29.91
N LYS A 29 2.79 -7.71 28.84
CA LYS A 29 3.93 -8.54 28.44
C LYS A 29 4.76 -7.84 27.36
N ASN A 30 6.05 -8.16 27.31
CA ASN A 30 6.90 -7.77 26.18
C ASN A 30 6.51 -8.60 24.96
N SER A 31 6.18 -7.92 23.85
CA SER A 31 5.78 -8.55 22.60
C SER A 31 6.53 -7.94 21.42
N PHE A 32 6.66 -8.70 20.35
CA PHE A 32 7.13 -8.23 19.05
C PHE A 32 6.18 -8.75 17.97
N THR A 33 6.25 -8.18 16.77
CA THR A 33 5.40 -8.58 15.65
C THR A 33 6.22 -8.51 14.38
N PHE A 34 6.06 -9.53 13.52
CA PHE A 34 6.54 -9.45 12.15
C PHE A 34 5.46 -8.80 11.29
N PHE A 35 5.84 -7.82 10.47
CA PHE A 35 4.97 -7.24 9.45
C PHE A 35 5.51 -7.61 8.06
N PRO A 36 5.34 -8.87 7.63
CA PRO A 36 5.85 -9.31 6.34
C PRO A 36 5.09 -8.61 5.20
N ALA A 37 5.83 -8.20 4.17
CA ALA A 37 5.26 -7.51 3.01
C ALA A 37 5.71 -8.17 1.71
N LEU A 38 4.75 -8.45 0.82
CA LEU A 38 5.03 -8.85 -0.55
C LEU A 38 5.35 -7.60 -1.38
N LEU A 39 6.64 -7.37 -1.66
CA LEU A 39 7.12 -6.12 -2.26
C LEU A 39 6.88 -6.00 -3.77
N ARG A 40 6.60 -7.11 -4.46
CA ARG A 40 6.32 -7.14 -5.90
C ARG A 40 5.15 -8.09 -6.18
N PRO A 41 3.94 -7.73 -5.75
CA PRO A 41 2.77 -8.55 -6.02
C PRO A 41 2.51 -8.61 -7.53
N LYS A 42 1.93 -9.70 -7.99
CA LYS A 42 1.42 -9.85 -9.36
C LYS A 42 0.01 -9.29 -9.50
N SER A 43 -0.80 -9.43 -8.46
CA SER A 43 -2.17 -8.93 -8.36
C SER A 43 -2.22 -7.41 -8.52
N ARG A 44 -3.29 -6.91 -9.16
CA ARG A 44 -3.50 -5.48 -9.42
C ARG A 44 -4.93 -5.09 -9.11
N GLY A 45 -5.07 -4.04 -8.32
CA GLY A 45 -6.36 -3.43 -8.00
C GLY A 45 -6.74 -2.28 -8.93
N THR A 46 -7.91 -1.71 -8.71
CA THR A 46 -8.41 -0.53 -9.42
C THR A 46 -9.03 0.48 -8.45
N VAL A 47 -8.98 1.75 -8.83
CA VAL A 47 -9.79 2.82 -8.24
C VAL A 47 -10.51 3.53 -9.37
N ARG A 48 -11.83 3.70 -9.25
CA ARG A 48 -12.68 4.27 -10.29
C ARG A 48 -13.69 5.23 -9.68
N LEU A 49 -14.03 6.28 -10.41
CA LEU A 49 -15.16 7.13 -10.06
C LEU A 49 -16.45 6.29 -10.09
N LYS A 50 -17.31 6.49 -9.10
CA LYS A 50 -18.63 5.87 -9.04
C LYS A 50 -19.66 6.69 -9.82
N SER A 51 -19.54 8.01 -9.77
CA SER A 51 -20.36 8.99 -10.46
C SER A 51 -19.53 10.22 -10.85
N ASP A 52 -20.20 11.27 -11.34
CA ASP A 52 -19.63 12.59 -11.60
C ASP A 52 -19.63 13.52 -10.37
N ASP A 53 -20.21 13.10 -9.24
CA ASP A 53 -20.15 13.83 -7.96
C ASP A 53 -18.78 13.60 -7.28
N PRO A 54 -17.93 14.64 -7.10
CA PRO A 54 -16.63 14.50 -6.47
C PRO A 54 -16.70 14.19 -4.96
N TYR A 55 -17.87 14.28 -4.33
CA TYR A 55 -18.07 13.96 -2.91
C TYR A 55 -18.57 12.53 -2.69
N GLU A 56 -18.91 11.79 -3.75
CA GLU A 56 -19.30 10.39 -3.64
C GLU A 56 -18.06 9.49 -3.53
N ASP A 57 -18.12 8.51 -2.63
CA ASP A 57 -17.02 7.56 -2.43
C ASP A 57 -16.68 6.81 -3.73
N PRO A 58 -15.38 6.69 -4.08
CA PRO A 58 -14.97 5.98 -5.28
C PRO A 58 -15.16 4.46 -5.12
N LEU A 59 -15.21 3.76 -6.25
CA LEU A 59 -15.13 2.31 -6.28
C LEU A 59 -13.65 1.90 -6.13
N ILE A 60 -13.31 1.23 -5.02
CA ILE A 60 -11.97 0.71 -4.75
C ILE A 60 -12.04 -0.81 -4.72
N ASP A 61 -11.19 -1.44 -5.53
CA ASP A 61 -10.97 -2.87 -5.51
C ASP A 61 -9.48 -3.14 -5.41
N PHE A 62 -9.01 -3.63 -4.26
CA PHE A 62 -7.59 -3.97 -4.09
C PHE A 62 -7.20 -5.23 -4.87
N ASN A 63 -8.17 -6.12 -5.13
CA ASN A 63 -7.97 -7.38 -5.82
C ASN A 63 -6.79 -8.18 -5.24
N LEU A 64 -6.68 -8.20 -3.90
CA LEU A 64 -5.62 -8.90 -3.19
C LEU A 64 -5.72 -10.40 -3.52
N PHE A 65 -4.58 -11.02 -3.80
CA PHE A 65 -4.49 -12.44 -4.11
C PHE A 65 -5.32 -12.89 -5.33
N GLN A 66 -5.58 -12.00 -6.29
CA GLN A 66 -6.11 -12.38 -7.60
C GLN A 66 -5.34 -13.56 -8.21
N TYR A 67 -4.02 -13.55 -8.03
CA TYR A 67 -3.14 -14.66 -8.37
C TYR A 67 -2.76 -15.42 -7.10
N GLU A 68 -3.07 -16.72 -7.07
CA GLU A 68 -2.74 -17.60 -5.93
C GLU A 68 -1.23 -17.62 -5.63
N GLU A 69 -0.38 -17.38 -6.65
CA GLU A 69 1.07 -17.22 -6.50
C GLU A 69 1.47 -16.14 -5.47
N ASP A 70 0.71 -15.05 -5.36
CA ASP A 70 0.96 -14.02 -4.34
C ASP A 70 0.59 -14.52 -2.94
N LEU A 71 -0.48 -15.31 -2.82
CA LEU A 71 -0.90 -15.89 -1.55
C LEU A 71 0.10 -16.92 -1.06
N ASP A 72 0.54 -17.83 -1.94
CA ASP A 72 1.55 -18.83 -1.60
C ASP A 72 2.85 -18.20 -1.10
N LYS A 73 3.32 -17.12 -1.75
CA LYS A 73 4.49 -16.37 -1.29
C LYS A 73 4.29 -15.75 0.08
N VAL A 74 3.11 -15.19 0.37
CA VAL A 74 2.82 -14.63 1.69
C VAL A 74 2.82 -15.73 2.75
N VAL A 75 2.20 -16.88 2.47
CA VAL A 75 2.19 -18.04 3.37
C VAL A 75 3.62 -18.53 3.64
N ASP A 76 4.46 -18.64 2.61
CA ASP A 76 5.86 -19.01 2.76
C ASP A 76 6.64 -18.04 3.66
N ILE A 77 6.40 -16.73 3.53
CA ILE A 77 7.01 -15.72 4.41
C ILE A 77 6.50 -15.88 5.84
N MET A 78 5.20 -16.14 6.05
CA MET A 78 4.64 -16.38 7.39
C MET A 78 5.23 -17.64 8.03
N LYS A 79 5.43 -18.72 7.27
CA LYS A 79 6.11 -19.94 7.73
C LYS A 79 7.54 -19.65 8.17
N GLN A 80 8.25 -18.80 7.44
CA GLN A 80 9.58 -18.34 7.85
C GLN A 80 9.54 -17.54 9.14
N CYS A 81 8.56 -16.65 9.34
CA CYS A 81 8.38 -15.93 10.61
C CYS A 81 8.15 -16.90 11.79
N VAL A 82 7.28 -17.91 11.63
CA VAL A 82 7.07 -18.95 12.64
C VAL A 82 8.38 -19.69 12.93
N ASN A 83 9.09 -20.14 11.89
CA ASN A 83 10.37 -20.85 12.01
C ASN A 83 11.45 -20.01 12.70
N ILE A 84 11.51 -18.70 12.45
CA ILE A 84 12.45 -17.78 13.09
C ILE A 84 12.25 -17.82 14.62
N VAL A 85 11.00 -17.75 15.09
CA VAL A 85 10.71 -17.77 16.53
C VAL A 85 10.92 -19.16 17.13
N THR A 86 10.42 -20.20 16.48
CA THR A 86 10.37 -21.55 17.07
C THR A 86 11.69 -22.31 16.99
N ASN A 87 12.54 -22.02 15.99
CA ASN A 87 13.71 -22.85 15.71
C ASN A 87 15.06 -22.14 15.86
N THR A 88 15.12 -20.80 15.84
CA THR A 88 16.42 -20.11 15.94
C THR A 88 16.92 -19.99 17.37
N THR A 89 18.25 -20.09 17.54
CA THR A 89 18.91 -19.96 18.85
C THR A 89 18.68 -18.57 19.47
N ALA A 90 18.63 -17.51 18.66
CA ALA A 90 18.46 -16.15 19.15
C ALA A 90 17.10 -15.95 19.84
N PHE A 91 16.01 -16.39 19.20
CA PHE A 91 14.67 -16.29 19.78
C PHE A 91 14.46 -17.25 20.96
N LYS A 92 15.01 -18.47 20.88
CA LYS A 92 15.02 -19.41 22.01
C LYS A 92 15.75 -18.85 23.24
N LYS A 93 16.89 -18.17 23.03
CA LYS A 93 17.70 -17.60 24.13
C LYS A 93 16.97 -16.51 24.90
N ILE A 94 16.09 -15.75 24.24
CA ILE A 94 15.28 -14.72 24.90
C ILE A 94 13.93 -15.25 25.41
N GLY A 95 13.67 -16.56 25.29
CA GLY A 95 12.41 -17.18 25.70
C GLY A 95 11.21 -16.68 24.91
N ALA A 96 11.40 -16.32 23.63
CA ALA A 96 10.30 -15.88 22.79
C ALA A 96 9.38 -17.05 22.42
N GLU A 97 8.08 -16.82 22.52
CA GLU A 97 7.06 -17.81 22.22
C GLU A 97 6.06 -17.24 21.21
N MET A 98 5.52 -18.13 20.37
CA MET A 98 4.42 -17.79 19.47
C MET A 98 3.12 -17.67 20.26
N PHE A 99 2.20 -16.81 19.81
CA PHE A 99 0.87 -16.75 20.41
C PHE A 99 0.10 -18.06 20.19
N THR A 100 -0.70 -18.47 21.16
CA THR A 100 -1.39 -19.77 21.13
C THR A 100 -2.89 -19.65 20.90
N ILE A 101 -3.41 -18.42 20.94
CA ILE A 101 -4.83 -18.13 20.67
C ILE A 101 -5.01 -17.97 19.15
N LYS A 102 -5.92 -18.76 18.58
CA LYS A 102 -6.27 -18.66 17.16
C LYS A 102 -7.02 -17.36 16.88
N VAL A 103 -6.77 -16.75 15.72
CA VAL A 103 -7.51 -15.57 15.29
C VAL A 103 -8.96 -15.94 14.94
N PRO A 104 -9.92 -15.03 15.16
CA PRO A 104 -11.31 -15.23 14.73
C PRO A 104 -11.43 -15.50 13.22
N GLY A 105 -12.32 -16.41 12.83
CA GLY A 105 -12.55 -16.79 11.43
C GLY A 105 -11.66 -17.96 10.95
N CYS A 106 -10.58 -18.26 11.66
CA CYS A 106 -9.63 -19.34 11.30
C CYS A 106 -9.53 -20.44 12.36
N GLU A 107 -10.50 -20.54 13.28
CA GLU A 107 -10.42 -21.44 14.44
C GLU A 107 -10.44 -22.93 14.07
N GLU A 108 -10.99 -23.28 12.90
CA GLU A 108 -11.10 -24.66 12.41
C GLU A 108 -9.76 -25.28 12.01
N HIS A 109 -8.78 -24.48 11.60
CA HIS A 109 -7.47 -24.95 11.17
C HIS A 109 -6.50 -25.11 12.34
N GLU A 110 -5.58 -26.08 12.28
CA GLU A 110 -4.52 -26.22 13.27
C GLU A 110 -3.63 -24.96 13.30
N ILE A 111 -3.29 -24.47 14.50
CA ILE A 111 -2.55 -23.20 14.63
C ILE A 111 -1.19 -23.31 13.91
N TYR A 112 -0.88 -22.31 13.09
CA TYR A 112 0.32 -22.25 12.24
C TYR A 112 0.47 -23.34 11.17
N SER A 113 -0.57 -24.13 10.90
CA SER A 113 -0.63 -24.96 9.70
C SER A 113 -0.73 -24.12 8.42
N ASP A 114 -0.43 -24.72 7.27
CA ASP A 114 -0.53 -24.03 5.98
C ASP A 114 -1.95 -23.48 5.72
N ASP A 115 -3.00 -24.22 6.10
CA ASP A 115 -4.39 -23.77 5.95
C ASP A 115 -4.72 -22.61 6.89
N TYR A 116 -4.22 -22.66 8.14
CA TYR A 116 -4.38 -21.55 9.08
C TYR A 116 -3.68 -20.27 8.60
N LEU A 117 -2.47 -20.39 8.06
CA LEU A 117 -1.73 -19.26 7.51
C LEU A 117 -2.38 -18.71 6.24
N ARG A 118 -2.95 -19.57 5.38
CA ARG A 118 -3.75 -19.15 4.22
C ARG A 118 -5.00 -18.39 4.63
N CYS A 119 -5.73 -18.88 5.65
CA CYS A 119 -6.90 -18.19 6.20
C CYS A 119 -6.53 -16.80 6.74
N ILE A 120 -5.46 -16.71 7.55
CA ILE A 120 -4.98 -15.42 8.04
C ILE A 120 -4.63 -14.49 6.88
N ALA A 121 -3.88 -14.97 5.90
CA ALA A 121 -3.45 -14.13 4.79
C ALA A 121 -4.64 -13.56 4.00
N ARG A 122 -5.70 -14.34 3.76
CA ARG A 122 -6.90 -13.86 3.05
C ARG A 122 -7.68 -12.82 3.85
N ASP A 123 -7.87 -13.05 5.14
CA ASP A 123 -8.79 -12.23 5.95
C ASP A 123 -8.12 -11.01 6.60
N TYR A 124 -6.80 -11.05 6.78
CA TYR A 124 -6.07 -10.05 7.56
C TYR A 124 -4.96 -9.33 6.78
N ALA A 125 -4.77 -9.62 5.49
CA ALA A 125 -3.79 -8.90 4.69
C ALA A 125 -4.16 -7.43 4.51
N LEU A 126 -3.15 -6.57 4.53
CA LEU A 126 -3.26 -5.13 4.34
C LEU A 126 -2.26 -4.68 3.27
N ASN A 127 -2.61 -3.63 2.52
CA ASN A 127 -1.79 -3.06 1.44
C ASN A 127 -0.59 -2.21 1.93
N ALA A 128 -0.25 -2.30 3.22
CA ALA A 128 0.83 -1.55 3.89
C ALA A 128 0.82 -0.03 3.64
N TYR A 129 -0.33 0.55 3.31
CA TYR A 129 -0.50 1.98 3.02
C TYR A 129 0.34 2.50 1.84
N HIS A 130 0.66 1.63 0.86
CA HIS A 130 1.45 1.98 -0.32
C HIS A 130 0.71 1.79 -1.66
N PRO A 131 -0.53 2.28 -1.85
CA PRO A 131 -1.16 2.27 -3.17
C PRO A 131 -0.35 3.12 -4.16
N SER A 132 -0.12 2.60 -5.36
CA SER A 132 0.67 3.24 -6.42
C SER A 132 0.28 2.72 -7.80
N GLY A 133 0.71 3.41 -8.86
CA GLY A 133 0.59 2.92 -10.24
C GLY A 133 -0.76 3.13 -10.95
N THR A 134 -1.69 3.90 -10.36
CA THR A 134 -3.01 4.18 -10.94
C THR A 134 -2.99 5.12 -12.15
N CYS A 135 -1.90 5.86 -12.36
CA CYS A 135 -1.64 6.71 -13.53
C CYS A 135 -0.28 6.38 -14.16
N LYS A 136 -0.05 5.08 -14.42
CA LYS A 136 1.21 4.51 -14.92
C LYS A 136 1.94 5.40 -15.94
N MET A 137 3.18 5.75 -15.61
CA MET A 137 4.15 6.35 -16.53
C MET A 137 4.73 5.30 -17.48
N GLY A 138 4.93 5.64 -18.75
CA GLY A 138 5.68 4.79 -19.67
C GLY A 138 5.71 5.33 -21.10
N ASP A 139 5.96 4.45 -22.06
CA ASP A 139 5.97 4.79 -23.48
C ASP A 139 4.63 5.36 -23.94
N VAL A 140 4.67 6.35 -24.85
CA VAL A 140 3.47 7.03 -25.35
C VAL A 140 2.58 6.08 -26.18
N GLY A 141 3.18 5.10 -26.85
CA GLY A 141 2.49 4.06 -27.62
C GLY A 141 1.98 2.88 -26.79
N ASP A 142 2.35 2.75 -25.51
CA ASP A 142 1.75 1.76 -24.60
C ASP A 142 0.35 2.23 -24.18
N GLU A 143 -0.69 1.50 -24.59
CA GLU A 143 -2.08 1.85 -24.27
C GLU A 143 -2.39 1.82 -22.77
N THR A 144 -1.58 1.12 -21.98
CA THR A 144 -1.74 1.03 -20.51
C THR A 144 -1.15 2.22 -19.76
N THR A 145 -0.44 3.13 -20.45
CA THR A 145 0.15 4.33 -19.83
C THR A 145 -0.84 5.48 -19.82
N VAL A 146 -0.80 6.26 -18.74
CA VAL A 146 -1.61 7.48 -18.54
C VAL A 146 -0.76 8.73 -18.74
N VAL A 147 0.49 8.70 -18.26
CA VAL A 147 1.45 9.79 -18.45
C VAL A 147 2.66 9.32 -19.25
N ASP A 148 3.24 10.23 -20.02
CA ASP A 148 4.48 10.00 -20.76
C ASP A 148 5.73 10.05 -19.83
N PRO A 149 6.96 9.81 -20.34
CA PRO A 149 8.18 9.88 -19.53
C PRO A 149 8.49 11.28 -18.97
N GLU A 150 7.80 12.32 -19.43
CA GLU A 150 7.85 13.68 -18.87
C GLU A 150 6.67 13.96 -17.92
N LEU A 151 5.93 12.93 -17.50
CA LEU A 151 4.79 13.01 -16.60
C LEU A 151 3.59 13.78 -17.15
N LYS A 152 3.55 14.06 -18.46
CA LYS A 152 2.45 14.77 -19.12
C LYS A 152 1.31 13.79 -19.40
N VAL A 153 0.09 14.20 -19.10
CA VAL A 153 -1.10 13.37 -19.34
C VAL A 153 -1.35 13.21 -20.83
N LYS A 154 -1.49 11.97 -21.30
CA LYS A 154 -1.69 11.68 -22.72
C LYS A 154 -2.98 12.34 -23.22
N GLY A 155 -2.87 13.08 -24.33
CA GLY A 155 -3.98 13.78 -24.97
C GLY A 155 -4.38 15.11 -24.32
N ILE A 156 -3.80 15.49 -23.17
CA ILE A 156 -4.13 16.73 -22.46
C ILE A 156 -2.91 17.64 -22.41
N LYS A 157 -3.07 18.89 -22.86
CA LYS A 157 -2.00 19.89 -22.81
C LYS A 157 -1.92 20.51 -21.42
N ASN A 158 -0.71 20.89 -21.00
CA ASN A 158 -0.44 21.64 -19.76
C ASN A 158 -0.92 20.93 -18.47
N LEU A 159 -1.03 19.61 -18.47
CA LEU A 159 -1.39 18.81 -17.29
C LEU A 159 -0.34 17.71 -17.05
N ARG A 160 0.05 17.55 -15.78
CA ARG A 160 0.95 16.50 -15.31
C ARG A 160 0.40 15.83 -14.05
N VAL A 161 0.78 14.58 -13.82
CA VAL A 161 0.55 13.86 -12.54
C VAL A 161 1.90 13.62 -11.88
N VAL A 162 2.03 13.96 -10.60
CA VAL A 162 3.32 13.96 -9.89
C VAL A 162 3.14 13.42 -8.47
N ASP A 163 2.96 12.10 -8.36
CA ASP A 163 2.89 11.37 -7.09
C ASP A 163 3.16 9.86 -7.32
N GLY A 164 2.84 9.02 -6.35
CA GLY A 164 3.02 7.56 -6.45
C GLY A 164 2.15 6.88 -7.52
N SER A 165 1.10 7.52 -8.02
CA SER A 165 0.24 6.96 -9.09
C SER A 165 1.01 6.71 -10.39
N ILE A 166 2.09 7.45 -10.64
CA ILE A 166 2.85 7.34 -11.89
C ILE A 166 3.81 6.15 -11.91
N MET A 167 4.05 5.50 -10.76
CA MET A 167 4.99 4.39 -10.66
C MET A 167 4.53 3.19 -11.51
N PRO A 168 5.26 2.78 -12.57
CA PRO A 168 4.84 1.66 -13.40
C PRO A 168 4.91 0.32 -12.65
N THR A 169 5.84 0.21 -11.71
CA THR A 169 5.92 -0.86 -10.72
C THR A 169 6.34 -0.25 -9.39
N SER A 170 5.76 -0.73 -8.29
CA SER A 170 6.17 -0.27 -6.96
C SER A 170 7.63 -0.67 -6.68
N PRO A 171 8.46 0.24 -6.15
CA PRO A 171 9.80 -0.12 -5.72
C PRO A 171 9.74 -1.07 -4.51
N SER A 172 10.82 -1.80 -4.29
CA SER A 172 10.95 -2.72 -3.15
C SER A 172 11.36 -1.94 -1.89
N GLY A 173 10.38 -1.39 -1.20
CA GLY A 173 10.56 -0.63 0.05
C GLY A 173 9.46 0.40 0.26
N ASN A 174 9.62 1.23 1.29
CA ASN A 174 8.68 2.31 1.58
C ASN A 174 8.74 3.38 0.49
N ILE A 175 7.57 3.80 -0.02
CA ILE A 175 7.50 4.63 -1.23
C ILE A 175 7.60 6.13 -0.97
N ASN A 176 7.71 6.57 0.29
CA ASN A 176 7.83 7.99 0.63
C ASN A 176 9.04 8.68 -0.05
N ALA A 177 10.24 8.12 0.11
CA ALA A 177 11.44 8.66 -0.53
C ALA A 177 11.36 8.62 -2.07
N PRO A 178 10.92 7.52 -2.71
CA PRO A 178 10.61 7.51 -4.14
C PRO A 178 9.65 8.62 -4.60
N ILE A 179 8.56 8.89 -3.85
CA ILE A 179 7.59 9.95 -4.19
C ILE A 179 8.25 11.33 -4.12
N ILE A 180 9.05 11.60 -3.09
CA ILE A 180 9.82 12.86 -2.99
C ILE A 180 10.73 13.02 -4.21
N MET A 181 11.42 11.97 -4.62
CA MET A 181 12.31 12.02 -5.79
C MET A 181 11.55 12.21 -7.11
N ILE A 182 10.34 11.65 -7.25
CA ILE A 182 9.44 11.93 -8.38
C ILE A 182 9.10 13.42 -8.42
N ALA A 183 8.74 14.01 -7.28
CA ALA A 183 8.42 15.43 -7.18
C ALA A 183 9.61 16.34 -7.51
N GLU A 184 10.81 16.03 -6.99
CA GLU A 184 12.05 16.76 -7.31
C GLU A 184 12.35 16.70 -8.81
N LYS A 185 12.26 15.50 -9.41
CA LYS A 185 12.50 15.34 -10.84
C LYS A 185 11.48 16.10 -11.70
N ALA A 186 10.21 16.08 -11.29
CA ALA A 186 9.15 16.83 -11.97
C ALA A 186 9.37 18.35 -11.88
N SER A 187 9.85 18.85 -10.73
CA SER A 187 10.20 20.26 -10.54
C SER A 187 11.21 20.74 -11.58
N ASP A 188 12.26 19.95 -11.83
CA ASP A 188 13.26 20.25 -12.86
C ASP A 188 12.66 20.23 -14.27
N MET A 189 11.83 19.23 -14.58
CA MET A 189 11.16 19.15 -15.89
C MET A 189 10.25 20.38 -16.13
N ILE A 190 9.50 20.80 -15.11
CA ILE A 190 8.61 21.97 -15.19
C ILE A 190 9.42 23.25 -15.37
N LYS A 191 10.53 23.42 -14.65
CA LYS A 191 11.44 24.58 -14.82
C LYS A 191 12.04 24.62 -16.23
N ASN A 192 12.43 23.47 -16.77
CA ASN A 192 13.00 23.38 -18.12
C ASN A 192 11.98 23.70 -19.22
N ASP A 193 10.72 23.30 -19.06
CA ASP A 193 9.62 23.68 -19.97
C ASP A 193 9.24 25.17 -19.85
N ASN A 194 9.68 25.85 -18.78
CA ASN A 194 9.34 27.25 -18.48
C ASN A 194 10.62 28.11 -18.29
N PRO A 195 11.52 28.20 -19.28
CA PRO A 195 12.83 28.85 -19.11
C PRO A 195 12.72 30.34 -18.75
N ASP A 196 11.66 31.02 -19.20
CA ASP A 196 11.41 32.43 -18.90
C ASP A 196 11.03 32.69 -17.43
N ARG A 197 10.63 31.66 -16.66
CA ARG A 197 10.36 31.82 -15.21
C ARG A 197 11.60 32.13 -14.39
N LYS A 198 12.81 31.88 -14.89
CA LYS A 198 14.04 32.32 -14.17
C LYS A 198 14.04 33.84 -13.96
N LYS A 199 13.48 34.61 -14.90
CA LYS A 199 13.33 36.07 -14.77
C LYS A 199 12.30 36.49 -13.72
N CYS A 200 11.38 35.61 -13.31
CA CYS A 200 10.39 35.91 -12.29
C CYS A 200 10.94 35.87 -10.86
N PHE A 201 12.10 35.22 -10.64
CA PHE A 201 12.71 35.09 -9.32
C PHE A 201 13.92 36.01 -9.10
N GLU A 202 14.40 36.68 -10.16
CA GLU A 202 15.54 37.61 -10.10
C GLU A 202 15.13 39.09 -10.02
N GLY A 203 13.83 39.39 -9.94
CA GLY A 203 13.32 40.76 -9.75
C GLY A 203 12.57 40.90 -8.42
N ASP A 204 12.87 41.96 -7.67
CA ASP A 204 12.33 42.35 -6.35
C ASP A 204 10.79 42.58 -6.28
N ASP A 205 9.97 42.01 -7.16
CA ASP A 205 8.51 42.17 -7.09
C ASP A 205 7.81 40.81 -7.15
N MET A 206 7.49 40.27 -5.96
CA MET A 206 6.66 39.08 -5.72
C MET A 206 5.18 39.29 -6.12
N ARG A 207 4.91 39.89 -7.28
CA ARG A 207 3.55 40.01 -7.82
C ARG A 207 3.43 39.09 -9.02
N ILE A 208 2.71 37.98 -8.81
CA ILE A 208 2.16 37.16 -9.89
C ILE A 208 1.32 38.09 -10.78
N LYS A 209 1.88 38.55 -11.91
CA LYS A 209 1.08 39.17 -12.97
C LYS A 209 0.26 38.06 -13.61
N ARG A 210 -1.00 37.96 -13.18
CA ARG A 210 -2.04 37.19 -13.87
C ARG A 210 -2.35 37.93 -15.17
N ASN A 211 -2.19 37.24 -16.30
CA ASN A 211 -2.82 37.63 -17.56
C ASN A 211 -4.28 37.21 -17.56
#